data_AF-A0A918A861-F1
#
_entry.id   AF-A0A918A861-F1
#
_cell.length_a   1.000
_cell.length_b   1.000
_cell.length_c   1.000
_cell.angle_alpha   90.00
_cell.angle_beta   90.00
_cell.angle_gamma   90.00
#
_symmetry.space_group_name_H-M   'P 1'
#
loop_
_entity.id
_entity.type
_entity.pdbx_description
1 polymer ?
#
loop_
_entity_poly.entity_id
_entity_poly.type
_entity_poly.pdbx_seq_one_letter_code
_entity_poly.pdbx_strand_id
1 'polypeptide(L)'
;MSKLARAVELKTELVHFATSGRFGAELAMVLDRFYADGHPADEAAAFLPVDYFAHQHRFPSGETVVDRFVAERAGLDRADIELLLSWKTVVEGVFEVRAVDGAAVLLFNLVDELVYRVFSNLGDRAFDTLAPGTYVVGRLIPLGADWLISGTPAVHPAEARDTLVPVAAQVALEHPAWVFRNPVLLEEARALQREQRRCFIGYFGADLAVLMGEDVALAMRGYLTHQAARLGGPPAGEALEPPETMTAAETVALIFDEVGGLGFYADFGKLEELFAEPRLIVRQDYRELLSTYLRGDAVSPVPIQRLAARHPGTADAVFAGLLNRKGFRWERSGELLLRTHKPGYYDTPPLPTVIPMTGAITEHLSAPAGRRSR
;
A
#
# COMPACT_ATOMS: atom_id res chain seq x y z
N MET A 1 -28.34 -12.39 -21.20
CA MET A 1 -27.57 -13.14 -20.17
C MET A 1 -27.48 -12.25 -18.94
N SER A 2 -27.63 -12.78 -17.72
CA SER A 2 -27.45 -11.95 -16.52
C SER A 2 -25.97 -11.56 -16.39
N LYS A 3 -25.70 -10.42 -15.73
CA LYS A 3 -24.32 -9.97 -15.51
C LYS A 3 -23.49 -11.00 -14.73
N LEU A 4 -24.11 -11.66 -13.75
CA LEU A 4 -23.49 -12.76 -13.00
C LEU A 4 -23.12 -13.93 -13.92
N ALA A 5 -24.03 -14.39 -14.78
CA ALA A 5 -23.74 -15.50 -15.70
C ALA A 5 -22.59 -15.14 -16.64
N ARG A 6 -22.57 -13.91 -17.18
CA ARG A 6 -21.47 -13.45 -18.04
C ARG A 6 -20.14 -13.36 -17.29
N ALA A 7 -20.16 -12.87 -16.05
CA ALA A 7 -18.97 -12.81 -15.20
C ALA A 7 -18.41 -14.20 -14.91
N VAL A 8 -19.27 -15.19 -14.64
CA VAL A 8 -18.85 -16.58 -14.42
C VAL A 8 -18.16 -17.15 -15.66
N GLU A 9 -18.75 -16.98 -16.85
CA GLU A 9 -18.14 -17.41 -18.11
C GLU A 9 -16.75 -16.80 -18.32
N LEU A 10 -16.67 -15.46 -18.24
CA LEU A 10 -15.42 -14.72 -18.44
C LEU A 10 -14.34 -15.12 -17.43
N LYS A 11 -14.73 -15.40 -16.18
CA LYS A 11 -13.81 -15.82 -15.13
C LYS A 11 -13.25 -17.20 -15.41
N THR A 12 -14.09 -18.14 -15.84
CA THR A 12 -13.63 -19.47 -16.26
C THR A 12 -12.67 -19.37 -17.45
N GLU A 13 -12.97 -18.55 -18.45
CA GLU A 13 -12.07 -18.31 -19.58
C GLU A 13 -10.74 -17.69 -19.14
N LEU A 14 -10.77 -16.69 -18.25
CA LEU A 14 -9.57 -16.03 -17.72
C LEU A 14 -8.70 -17.00 -16.92
N VAL A 15 -9.28 -17.82 -16.05
CA VAL A 15 -8.53 -18.81 -15.26
C VAL A 15 -7.89 -19.85 -16.19
N HIS A 16 -8.61 -20.32 -17.21
CA HIS A 16 -8.06 -21.23 -18.21
C HIS A 16 -6.92 -20.57 -19.00
N PHE A 17 -7.06 -19.29 -19.35
CA PHE A 17 -5.98 -18.53 -19.98
C PHE A 17 -4.76 -18.40 -19.07
N ALA A 18 -4.95 -18.02 -17.81
CA ALA A 18 -3.91 -17.82 -16.81
C ALA A 18 -3.13 -19.09 -16.50
N THR A 19 -3.80 -20.25 -16.50
CA THR A 19 -3.22 -21.57 -16.23
C THR A 19 -2.71 -22.28 -17.49
N SER A 20 -2.80 -21.64 -18.66
CA SER A 20 -2.27 -22.20 -19.90
C SER A 20 -0.74 -22.26 -19.87
N GLY A 21 -0.16 -23.24 -20.59
CA GLY A 21 1.29 -23.51 -20.56
C GLY A 21 2.19 -22.32 -20.95
N ARG A 22 1.64 -21.27 -21.56
CA ARG A 22 2.38 -20.04 -21.91
C ARG A 22 2.90 -19.26 -20.70
N PHE A 23 2.27 -19.43 -19.54
CA PHE A 23 2.62 -18.73 -18.29
C PHE A 23 3.29 -19.65 -17.28
N GLY A 24 3.68 -20.87 -17.69
CA GLY A 24 4.09 -21.92 -16.77
C GLY A 24 5.26 -21.52 -15.87
N ALA A 25 6.24 -20.78 -16.40
CA ALA A 25 7.40 -20.34 -15.62
C ALA A 25 7.02 -19.28 -14.58
N GLU A 26 6.27 -18.26 -14.97
CA GLU A 26 5.83 -17.18 -14.09
C GLU A 26 4.84 -17.67 -13.02
N LEU A 27 3.91 -18.54 -13.40
CA LEU A 27 2.98 -19.16 -12.47
C LEU A 27 3.72 -20.06 -11.47
N ALA A 28 4.72 -20.84 -11.90
CA ALA A 28 5.56 -21.61 -10.99
C ALA A 28 6.30 -20.72 -9.99
N MET A 29 6.87 -19.59 -10.42
CA MET A 29 7.51 -18.64 -9.51
C MET A 29 6.56 -18.05 -8.47
N VAL A 30 5.30 -17.80 -8.84
CA VAL A 30 4.27 -17.35 -7.90
C VAL A 30 3.93 -18.46 -6.92
N LEU A 31 3.70 -19.69 -7.40
CA LEU A 31 3.43 -20.84 -6.54
C LEU A 31 4.56 -21.09 -5.54
N ASP A 32 5.82 -21.06 -5.98
CA ASP A 32 6.98 -21.23 -5.12
C ASP A 32 7.05 -20.17 -4.01
N ARG A 33 6.66 -18.92 -4.31
CA ARG A 33 6.58 -17.86 -3.31
C ARG A 33 5.46 -18.11 -2.29
N PHE A 34 4.28 -18.50 -2.76
CA PHE A 34 3.14 -18.77 -1.89
C PHE A 34 3.35 -20.02 -1.02
N TYR A 35 4.19 -20.96 -1.47
CA TYR A 35 4.48 -22.20 -0.75
C TYR A 35 5.89 -22.24 -0.16
N ALA A 36 6.58 -21.09 -0.05
CA ALA A 36 7.91 -21.01 0.53
C ALA A 36 7.96 -21.54 1.98
N ASP A 37 6.86 -21.35 2.72
CA ASP A 37 6.70 -21.80 4.11
C ASP A 37 5.93 -23.14 4.24
N GLY A 38 5.64 -23.81 3.11
CA GLY A 38 4.96 -25.10 3.05
C GLY A 38 3.81 -25.18 2.06
N HIS A 39 3.40 -26.40 1.72
CA HIS A 39 2.25 -26.66 0.86
C HIS A 39 0.92 -26.27 1.53
N PRO A 40 -0.12 -25.93 0.74
CA PRO A 40 -1.39 -25.45 1.28
C PRO A 40 -2.05 -26.54 2.15
N ALA A 41 -2.60 -26.13 3.28
CA ALA A 41 -3.24 -27.05 4.23
C ALA A 41 -4.54 -27.67 3.69
N ASP A 42 -5.17 -27.02 2.71
CA ASP A 42 -6.38 -27.49 2.04
C ASP A 42 -6.47 -27.03 0.57
N GLU A 43 -7.48 -27.55 -0.13
CA GLU A 43 -7.76 -27.22 -1.53
C GLU A 43 -8.13 -25.74 -1.73
N ALA A 44 -8.72 -25.08 -0.73
CA ALA A 44 -9.08 -23.67 -0.78
C ALA A 44 -7.83 -22.76 -0.79
N ALA A 45 -6.82 -23.10 0.02
CA ALA A 45 -5.51 -22.46 0.02
C ALA A 45 -4.71 -22.75 -1.27
N ALA A 46 -4.98 -23.87 -1.95
CA ALA A 46 -4.34 -24.19 -3.22
C ALA A 46 -4.77 -23.27 -4.38
N PHE A 47 -5.99 -22.73 -4.36
CA PHE A 47 -6.50 -21.82 -5.40
C PHE A 47 -6.09 -20.35 -5.21
N LEU A 48 -5.61 -19.97 -4.02
CA LEU A 48 -5.16 -18.62 -3.70
C LEU A 48 -4.07 -18.06 -4.63
N PRO A 49 -2.96 -18.78 -4.89
CA PRO A 49 -1.94 -18.28 -5.81
C PRO A 49 -2.40 -18.17 -7.26
N VAL A 50 -3.32 -19.03 -7.71
CA VAL A 50 -3.86 -18.97 -9.08
C VAL A 50 -4.75 -17.76 -9.26
N ASP A 51 -5.63 -17.48 -8.29
CA ASP A 51 -6.45 -16.26 -8.30
C ASP A 51 -5.59 -14.99 -8.23
N TYR A 52 -4.57 -14.97 -7.36
CA TYR A 52 -3.62 -13.86 -7.28
C TYR A 52 -2.92 -13.66 -8.64
N PHE A 53 -2.44 -14.75 -9.25
CA PHE A 53 -1.79 -14.70 -10.55
C PHE A 53 -2.71 -14.15 -11.64
N ALA A 54 -3.94 -14.64 -11.71
CA ALA A 54 -4.90 -14.23 -12.73
C ALA A 54 -5.30 -12.75 -12.62
N HIS A 55 -5.43 -12.21 -11.40
CA HIS A 55 -6.02 -10.88 -11.20
C HIS A 55 -5.00 -9.77 -10.90
N GLN A 56 -3.90 -10.08 -10.19
CA GLN A 56 -3.02 -9.07 -9.58
C GLN A 56 -1.55 -9.17 -9.99
N HIS A 57 -1.08 -10.35 -10.43
CA HIS A 57 0.32 -10.50 -10.82
C HIS A 57 0.67 -9.58 -12.00
N ARG A 58 1.73 -8.79 -11.83
CA ARG A 58 2.29 -7.93 -12.86
C ARG A 58 3.55 -8.55 -13.43
N PHE A 59 3.60 -8.65 -14.75
CA PHE A 59 4.80 -9.05 -15.47
C PHE A 59 5.85 -7.93 -15.40
N PRO A 60 7.13 -8.21 -15.75
CA PRO A 60 8.17 -7.17 -15.82
C PRO A 60 7.83 -5.99 -16.74
N SER A 61 6.95 -6.18 -17.73
CA SER A 61 6.41 -5.14 -18.60
C SER A 61 5.38 -4.22 -17.91
N GLY A 62 4.94 -4.56 -16.70
CA GLY A 62 3.96 -3.81 -15.89
C GLY A 62 2.50 -4.23 -16.11
N GLU A 63 2.21 -4.97 -17.18
CA GLU A 63 0.87 -5.49 -17.51
C GLU A 63 0.49 -6.69 -16.61
N THR A 64 -0.80 -6.95 -16.45
CA THR A 64 -1.32 -8.14 -15.74
C THR A 64 -1.81 -9.22 -16.70
N VAL A 65 -2.15 -10.41 -16.17
CA VAL A 65 -2.79 -11.47 -16.97
C VAL A 65 -4.12 -10.99 -17.56
N VAL A 66 -4.90 -10.20 -16.80
CA VAL A 66 -6.12 -9.54 -17.31
C VAL A 66 -5.83 -8.66 -18.52
N ASP A 67 -4.77 -7.84 -18.47
CA ASP A 67 -4.43 -6.94 -19.58
C ASP A 67 -4.13 -7.72 -20.87
N ARG A 68 -3.34 -8.81 -20.75
CA ARG A 68 -3.05 -9.70 -21.88
C ARG A 68 -4.30 -10.43 -22.39
N PHE A 69 -5.15 -10.91 -21.50
CA PHE A 69 -6.39 -11.60 -21.87
C PHE A 69 -7.31 -10.67 -22.68
N VAL A 70 -7.51 -9.43 -22.21
CA VAL A 70 -8.32 -8.42 -22.91
C VAL A 70 -7.74 -8.08 -24.28
N ALA A 71 -6.41 -7.99 -24.41
CA ALA A 71 -5.77 -7.67 -25.68
C ALA A 71 -5.88 -8.81 -26.71
N GLU A 72 -5.89 -10.07 -26.27
CA GLU A 72 -5.88 -11.24 -27.17
C GLU A 72 -7.28 -11.80 -27.46
N ARG A 73 -8.25 -11.62 -26.56
CA ARG A 73 -9.58 -12.22 -26.68
C ARG A 73 -10.44 -11.45 -27.67
N ALA A 74 -10.65 -12.03 -28.84
CA ALA A 74 -11.63 -11.53 -29.80
C ALA A 74 -13.07 -11.69 -29.28
N GLY A 75 -13.94 -10.75 -29.65
CA GLY A 75 -15.38 -10.83 -29.38
C GLY A 75 -15.83 -10.31 -28.01
N LEU A 76 -14.93 -9.66 -27.24
CA LEU A 76 -15.32 -8.92 -26.05
C LEU A 76 -15.98 -7.60 -26.45
N ASP A 77 -17.15 -7.32 -25.87
CA ASP A 77 -17.75 -6.00 -25.96
C ASP A 77 -17.15 -5.03 -24.92
N ARG A 78 -17.58 -3.77 -24.96
CA ARG A 78 -17.09 -2.76 -24.02
C ARG A 78 -17.39 -3.09 -22.55
N ALA A 79 -18.55 -3.68 -22.27
CA ALA A 79 -18.95 -4.01 -20.91
C ALA A 79 -18.14 -5.20 -20.37
N ASP A 80 -17.82 -6.18 -21.22
CA ASP A 80 -16.93 -7.29 -20.89
C ASP A 80 -15.52 -6.78 -20.55
N ILE A 81 -14.98 -5.86 -21.37
CA ILE A 81 -13.66 -5.25 -21.14
C ILE A 81 -13.65 -4.47 -19.83
N GLU A 82 -14.65 -3.62 -19.59
CA GLU A 82 -14.77 -2.85 -18.35
C GLU A 82 -14.87 -3.78 -17.12
N LEU A 83 -15.63 -4.87 -17.21
CA LEU A 83 -15.74 -5.87 -16.15
C LEU A 83 -14.41 -6.60 -15.90
N LEU A 84 -13.73 -7.09 -16.94
CA LEU A 84 -12.45 -7.77 -16.82
C LEU A 84 -11.38 -6.86 -16.19
N LEU A 85 -11.25 -5.62 -16.69
CA LEU A 85 -10.30 -4.65 -16.14
C LEU A 85 -10.60 -4.32 -14.67
N SER A 86 -11.87 -4.33 -14.27
CA SER A 86 -12.25 -4.13 -12.87
C SER A 86 -11.76 -5.25 -11.94
N TRP A 87 -11.51 -6.46 -12.45
CA TRP A 87 -11.01 -7.58 -11.64
C TRP A 87 -9.57 -7.41 -11.17
N LYS A 88 -8.85 -6.42 -11.68
CA LYS A 88 -7.56 -5.97 -11.13
C LYS A 88 -7.72 -5.33 -9.73
N THR A 89 -8.94 -4.98 -9.34
CA THR A 89 -9.29 -4.32 -8.08
C THR A 89 -9.90 -5.33 -7.09
N VAL A 90 -9.06 -6.24 -6.60
CA VAL A 90 -9.44 -7.27 -5.62
C VAL A 90 -9.66 -6.67 -4.23
N VAL A 91 -10.60 -7.23 -3.46
CA VAL A 91 -10.73 -7.01 -2.01
C VAL A 91 -10.40 -8.33 -1.32
N GLU A 92 -9.39 -8.33 -0.48
CA GLU A 92 -9.05 -9.46 0.38
C GLU A 92 -9.30 -9.04 1.82
N GLY A 93 -9.72 -9.99 2.66
CA GLY A 93 -9.97 -9.66 4.05
C GLY A 93 -10.64 -10.75 4.85
N VAL A 94 -10.97 -10.35 6.07
CA VAL A 94 -11.75 -11.10 7.04
C VAL A 94 -13.12 -10.44 7.08
N PHE A 95 -14.15 -11.17 6.67
CA PHE A 95 -15.50 -10.65 6.53
C PHE A 95 -16.42 -11.26 7.57
N GLU A 96 -17.17 -10.44 8.29
CA GLU A 96 -18.32 -10.87 9.09
C GLU A 96 -19.56 -10.92 8.18
N VAL A 97 -20.27 -12.05 8.19
CA VAL A 97 -21.58 -12.15 7.54
C VAL A 97 -22.59 -11.34 8.33
N ARG A 98 -23.11 -10.26 7.75
CA ARG A 98 -24.15 -9.41 8.37
C ARG A 98 -25.55 -9.92 8.11
N ALA A 99 -25.80 -10.36 6.87
CA ALA A 99 -27.11 -10.84 6.45
C ALA A 99 -26.99 -11.70 5.20
N VAL A 100 -27.95 -12.60 5.01
CA VAL A 100 -28.22 -13.27 3.73
C VAL A 100 -29.39 -12.54 3.07
N ASP A 101 -29.17 -12.00 1.88
CA ASP A 101 -30.10 -11.19 1.08
C ASP A 101 -30.46 -11.95 -0.21
N GLY A 102 -31.32 -12.96 -0.07
CA GLY A 102 -31.73 -13.84 -1.17
C GLY A 102 -30.53 -14.56 -1.79
N ALA A 103 -30.22 -14.22 -3.04
CA ALA A 103 -29.10 -14.77 -3.80
C ALA A 103 -27.73 -14.15 -3.49
N ALA A 104 -27.68 -13.17 -2.59
CA ALA A 104 -26.47 -12.48 -2.16
C ALA A 104 -26.26 -12.58 -0.65
N VAL A 105 -25.04 -12.32 -0.21
CA VAL A 105 -24.69 -12.17 1.20
C VAL A 105 -24.07 -10.79 1.43
N LEU A 106 -24.39 -10.17 2.56
CA LEU A 106 -23.78 -8.91 2.99
C LEU A 106 -22.59 -9.22 3.89
N LEU A 107 -21.39 -8.92 3.39
CA LEU A 107 -20.11 -9.16 4.06
C LEU A 107 -19.54 -7.84 4.56
N PHE A 108 -19.41 -7.69 5.88
CA PHE A 108 -18.69 -6.56 6.47
C PHE A 108 -17.21 -6.90 6.60
N ASN A 109 -16.34 -6.18 5.91
CA ASN A 109 -14.90 -6.42 5.99
C ASN A 109 -14.32 -5.76 7.24
N LEU A 110 -13.63 -6.54 8.07
CA LEU A 110 -12.98 -6.03 9.29
C LEU A 110 -11.74 -5.16 8.99
N VAL A 111 -11.21 -5.19 7.77
CA VAL A 111 -10.02 -4.42 7.36
C VAL A 111 -10.39 -2.99 6.96
N ASP A 112 -11.36 -2.82 6.07
CA ASP A 112 -11.77 -1.51 5.53
C ASP A 112 -13.10 -0.99 6.10
N GLU A 113 -13.82 -1.80 6.88
CA GLU A 113 -15.11 -1.47 7.48
C GLU A 113 -16.23 -1.16 6.47
N LEU A 114 -16.11 -1.63 5.23
CA LEU A 114 -17.17 -1.55 4.24
C LEU A 114 -18.04 -2.82 4.25
N VAL A 115 -19.30 -2.64 3.87
CA VAL A 115 -20.23 -3.74 3.60
C VAL A 115 -20.27 -3.99 2.10
N TYR A 116 -19.98 -5.24 1.74
CA TYR A 116 -19.96 -5.74 0.39
C TYR A 116 -21.21 -6.60 0.16
N ARG A 117 -21.94 -6.31 -0.92
CA ARG A 117 -23.00 -7.22 -1.41
C ARG A 117 -22.41 -8.22 -2.38
N VAL A 118 -22.40 -9.48 -2.00
CA VAL A 118 -21.57 -10.52 -2.61
C VAL A 118 -22.42 -11.64 -3.18
N PHE A 119 -22.10 -12.04 -4.40
CA PHE A 119 -22.67 -13.19 -5.11
C PHE A 119 -21.65 -14.33 -5.22
N SER A 120 -22.14 -15.52 -5.54
CA SER A 120 -21.32 -16.69 -5.84
C SER A 120 -21.64 -17.24 -7.23
N ASN A 121 -20.62 -17.83 -7.88
CA ASN A 121 -20.78 -18.58 -9.12
C ASN A 121 -21.57 -19.88 -8.94
N LEU A 122 -21.65 -20.41 -7.72
CA LEU A 122 -22.47 -21.57 -7.36
C LEU A 122 -23.93 -21.18 -7.04
N GLY A 123 -24.28 -19.90 -7.16
CA GLY A 123 -25.59 -19.36 -6.78
C GLY A 123 -25.83 -19.44 -5.27
N ASP A 124 -27.10 -19.41 -4.90
CA ASP A 124 -27.57 -19.27 -3.51
C ASP A 124 -27.04 -20.40 -2.60
N ARG A 125 -26.83 -21.60 -3.17
CA ARG A 125 -26.30 -22.77 -2.45
C ARG A 125 -24.91 -22.56 -1.84
N ALA A 126 -24.14 -21.62 -2.39
CA ALA A 126 -22.83 -21.26 -1.83
C ALA A 126 -22.95 -20.69 -0.41
N PHE A 127 -24.13 -20.21 -0.04
CA PHE A 127 -24.39 -19.50 1.20
C PHE A 127 -25.24 -20.33 2.18
N ASP A 128 -25.59 -21.58 1.85
CA ASP A 128 -26.39 -22.46 2.70
C ASP A 128 -25.75 -22.68 4.09
N THR A 129 -24.43 -22.59 4.18
CA THR A 129 -23.65 -22.73 5.42
C THR A 129 -23.34 -21.40 6.10
N LEU A 130 -23.65 -20.28 5.46
CA LEU A 130 -23.39 -18.95 6.02
C LEU A 130 -24.58 -18.49 6.85
N ALA A 131 -24.29 -17.99 8.04
CA ALA A 131 -25.27 -17.38 8.92
C ALA A 131 -24.75 -16.03 9.42
N PRO A 132 -25.62 -15.07 9.77
CA PRO A 132 -25.20 -13.85 10.43
C PRO A 132 -24.30 -14.14 11.64
N GLY A 133 -23.15 -13.45 11.72
CA GLY A 133 -22.13 -13.63 12.75
C GLY A 133 -21.05 -14.67 12.43
N THR A 134 -21.21 -15.49 11.39
CA THR A 134 -20.09 -16.29 10.86
C THR A 134 -19.08 -15.43 10.13
N TYR A 135 -17.86 -15.93 9.98
CA TYR A 135 -16.78 -15.23 9.30
C TYR A 135 -16.36 -15.94 8.02
N VAL A 136 -15.98 -15.15 7.02
CA VAL A 136 -15.45 -15.59 5.74
C VAL A 136 -14.08 -14.95 5.59
N VAL A 137 -13.03 -15.76 5.41
CA VAL A 137 -11.71 -15.27 5.00
C VAL A 137 -11.56 -15.60 3.53
N GLY A 138 -11.35 -14.58 2.70
CA GLY A 138 -11.33 -14.79 1.27
C GLY A 138 -11.10 -13.53 0.47
N ARG A 139 -11.43 -13.63 -0.82
CA ARG A 139 -11.17 -12.62 -1.82
C ARG A 139 -12.41 -12.35 -2.67
N LEU A 140 -12.65 -11.09 -3.00
CA LEU A 140 -13.78 -10.61 -3.77
C LEU A 140 -13.27 -9.88 -5.01
N ILE A 141 -13.94 -10.09 -6.14
CA ILE A 141 -13.72 -9.33 -7.38
C ILE A 141 -14.98 -8.56 -7.77
N PRO A 142 -14.87 -7.40 -8.44
CA PRO A 142 -16.05 -6.61 -8.77
C PRO A 142 -17.02 -7.30 -9.75
N LEU A 143 -18.31 -7.04 -9.53
CA LEU A 143 -19.44 -7.38 -10.40
C LEU A 143 -20.23 -6.09 -10.74
N GLY A 144 -19.52 -4.99 -11.02
CA GLY A 144 -20.08 -3.64 -11.09
C GLY A 144 -20.24 -3.02 -9.73
N ALA A 145 -21.47 -2.74 -9.32
CA ALA A 145 -21.76 -2.21 -7.99
C ALA A 145 -21.72 -3.30 -6.90
N ASP A 146 -21.94 -4.56 -7.29
CA ASP A 146 -21.87 -5.73 -6.42
C ASP A 146 -20.51 -6.44 -6.57
N TRP A 147 -20.33 -7.54 -5.85
CA TRP A 147 -19.08 -8.29 -5.75
C TRP A 147 -19.30 -9.78 -5.99
N LEU A 148 -18.25 -10.49 -6.42
CA LEU A 148 -18.24 -11.93 -6.64
C LEU A 148 -17.14 -12.57 -5.79
N ILE A 149 -17.46 -13.66 -5.09
CA ILE A 149 -16.43 -14.46 -4.39
C ILE A 149 -15.43 -15.02 -5.42
N SER A 150 -14.14 -14.90 -5.12
CA SER A 150 -13.07 -15.58 -5.88
C SER A 150 -12.38 -16.66 -5.08
N GLY A 151 -12.14 -17.79 -5.76
CA GLY A 151 -11.70 -19.02 -5.14
C GLY A 151 -12.71 -19.58 -4.15
N THR A 152 -12.20 -20.48 -3.31
CA THR A 152 -12.96 -21.07 -2.20
C THR A 152 -12.62 -20.28 -0.93
N PRO A 153 -13.57 -19.57 -0.32
CA PRO A 153 -13.32 -18.88 0.94
C PRO A 153 -13.23 -19.87 2.10
N ALA A 154 -12.43 -19.54 3.12
CA ALA A 154 -12.46 -20.23 4.39
C ALA A 154 -13.62 -19.69 5.24
N VAL A 155 -14.50 -20.57 5.70
CA VAL A 155 -15.65 -20.20 6.54
C VAL A 155 -15.36 -20.61 7.97
N HIS A 156 -15.54 -19.67 8.89
CA HIS A 156 -15.30 -19.86 10.32
C HIS A 156 -16.57 -19.55 11.13
N PRO A 157 -16.79 -20.27 12.24
CA PRO A 157 -17.95 -20.02 13.09
C PRO A 157 -17.76 -18.73 13.90
N ALA A 158 -18.82 -18.26 14.55
CA ALA A 158 -18.82 -16.97 15.27
C ALA A 158 -17.78 -16.91 16.40
N GLU A 159 -17.46 -18.05 17.02
CA GLU A 159 -16.49 -18.20 18.09
C GLU A 159 -15.05 -17.92 17.64
N ALA A 160 -14.77 -17.96 16.33
CA ALA A 160 -13.46 -17.63 15.79
C ALA A 160 -13.12 -16.13 15.82
N ARG A 161 -14.07 -15.28 16.23
CA ARG A 161 -13.92 -13.81 16.30
C ARG A 161 -12.64 -13.39 17.03
N ASP A 162 -12.38 -13.97 18.21
CA ASP A 162 -11.22 -13.64 19.05
C ASP A 162 -9.88 -13.96 18.37
N THR A 163 -9.87 -14.88 17.40
CA THR A 163 -8.70 -15.23 16.58
C THR A 163 -8.62 -14.37 15.32
N LEU A 164 -9.76 -14.08 14.69
CA LEU A 164 -9.82 -13.42 13.38
C LEU A 164 -9.71 -11.90 13.44
N VAL A 165 -10.19 -11.26 14.51
CA VAL A 165 -10.05 -9.80 14.71
C VAL A 165 -8.57 -9.38 14.76
N PRO A 166 -7.68 -10.05 15.52
CA PRO A 166 -6.24 -9.79 15.47
C PRO A 166 -5.63 -9.90 14.08
N VAL A 167 -6.03 -10.92 13.31
CA VAL A 167 -5.56 -11.11 11.92
C VAL A 167 -5.97 -9.93 11.05
N ALA A 168 -7.23 -9.49 11.13
CA ALA A 168 -7.71 -8.32 10.38
C ALA A 168 -6.98 -7.03 10.78
N ALA A 169 -6.72 -6.84 12.08
CA ALA A 169 -5.95 -5.70 12.58
C ALA A 169 -4.51 -5.69 12.05
N GLN A 170 -3.84 -6.84 12.05
CA GLN A 170 -2.49 -6.98 11.52
C GLN A 170 -2.46 -6.67 10.01
N VAL A 171 -3.39 -7.25 9.24
CA VAL A 171 -3.53 -6.97 7.81
C VAL A 171 -3.75 -5.47 7.56
N ALA A 172 -4.61 -4.81 8.34
CA ALA A 172 -4.85 -3.38 8.22
C ALA A 172 -3.57 -2.55 8.49
N LEU A 173 -2.75 -2.96 9.47
CA LEU A 173 -1.49 -2.29 9.82
C LEU A 173 -0.39 -2.51 8.78
N GLU A 174 -0.28 -3.71 8.21
CA GLU A 174 0.72 -4.07 7.21
C GLU A 174 0.36 -3.58 5.80
N HIS A 175 -0.94 -3.43 5.52
CA HIS A 175 -1.47 -2.99 4.22
C HIS A 175 -2.42 -1.79 4.35
N PRO A 176 -1.93 -0.59 4.72
CA PRO A 176 -2.75 0.62 4.92
C PRO A 176 -3.65 0.96 3.73
N ALA A 177 -3.17 0.71 2.50
CA ALA A 177 -3.92 0.98 1.28
C ALA A 177 -5.25 0.23 1.19
N TRP A 178 -5.39 -0.91 1.89
CA TRP A 178 -6.62 -1.70 1.92
C TRP A 178 -7.67 -1.01 2.78
N VAL A 179 -7.27 -0.43 3.92
CA VAL A 179 -8.14 0.35 4.81
C VAL A 179 -8.73 1.56 4.08
N PHE A 180 -7.90 2.26 3.30
CA PHE A 180 -8.27 3.49 2.60
C PHE A 180 -9.19 3.30 1.40
N ARG A 181 -9.59 2.05 1.09
CA ARG A 181 -10.71 1.80 0.19
C ARG A 181 -12.00 2.41 0.75
N ASN A 182 -12.11 2.51 2.08
CA ASN A 182 -13.15 3.28 2.73
C ASN A 182 -12.83 4.78 2.70
N PRO A 183 -13.60 5.59 1.96
CA PRO A 183 -13.32 7.02 1.81
C PRO A 183 -13.47 7.79 3.13
N VAL A 184 -14.27 7.30 4.07
CA VAL A 184 -14.40 7.92 5.40
C VAL A 184 -13.10 7.74 6.18
N LEU A 185 -12.56 6.52 6.24
CA LEU A 185 -11.30 6.23 6.90
C LEU A 185 -10.12 6.94 6.22
N LEU A 186 -10.13 7.06 4.89
CA LEU A 186 -9.11 7.86 4.18
C LEU A 186 -9.15 9.33 4.59
N GLU A 187 -10.33 9.95 4.69
CA GLU A 187 -10.45 11.35 5.13
C GLU A 187 -10.08 11.52 6.61
N GLU A 188 -10.43 10.57 7.47
CA GLU A 188 -9.99 10.55 8.87
C GLU A 188 -8.46 10.44 8.97
N ALA A 189 -7.84 9.56 8.19
CA ALA A 189 -6.39 9.39 8.12
C ALA A 189 -5.70 10.71 7.69
N ARG A 190 -6.25 11.39 6.67
CA ARG A 190 -5.77 12.70 6.23
C ARG A 190 -5.91 13.76 7.32
N ALA A 191 -7.02 13.75 8.06
CA ALA A 191 -7.24 14.68 9.17
C ALA A 191 -6.23 14.43 10.30
N LEU A 192 -6.02 13.17 10.68
CA LEU A 192 -5.05 12.77 11.69
C LEU A 192 -3.63 13.16 11.26
N GLN A 193 -3.25 12.91 10.01
CA GLN A 193 -1.93 13.27 9.49
C GLN A 193 -1.69 14.78 9.55
N ARG A 194 -2.68 15.60 9.18
CA ARG A 194 -2.59 17.06 9.30
C ARG A 194 -2.37 17.50 10.75
N GLU A 195 -3.02 16.83 11.70
CA GLU A 195 -2.85 17.13 13.12
C GLU A 195 -1.48 16.68 13.65
N GLN A 196 -0.99 15.50 13.25
CA GLN A 196 0.37 15.07 13.54
C GLN A 196 1.41 16.04 12.96
N ARG A 197 1.19 16.54 11.75
CA ARG A 197 2.03 17.57 11.14
C ARG A 197 2.04 18.87 11.96
N ARG A 198 0.89 19.32 12.47
CA ARG A 198 0.83 20.48 13.38
C ARG A 198 1.61 20.23 14.67
N CYS A 199 1.53 19.03 15.24
CA CYS A 199 2.33 18.65 16.41
C CYS A 199 3.83 18.69 16.09
N PHE A 200 4.23 18.16 14.94
CA PHE A 200 5.62 18.18 14.49
C PHE A 200 6.15 19.61 14.36
N ILE A 201 5.41 20.48 13.67
CA ILE A 201 5.75 21.90 13.53
C ILE A 201 5.77 22.59 14.90
N GLY A 202 4.84 22.26 15.80
CA GLY A 202 4.82 22.80 17.16
C GLY A 202 6.03 22.40 18.00
N TYR A 203 6.58 21.20 17.77
CA TYR A 203 7.74 20.68 18.50
C TYR A 203 9.07 21.14 17.89
N PHE A 204 9.24 21.02 16.57
CA PHE A 204 10.49 21.35 15.87
C PHE A 204 10.56 22.79 15.34
N GLY A 205 9.45 23.53 15.37
CA GLY A 205 9.35 24.92 14.87
C GLY A 205 9.11 25.03 13.35
N ALA A 206 9.26 23.95 12.59
CA ALA A 206 9.03 23.89 11.15
C ALA A 206 8.62 22.47 10.73
N ASP A 207 8.25 22.29 9.47
CA ASP A 207 7.93 20.97 8.89
C ASP A 207 9.17 20.24 8.32
N LEU A 208 10.35 20.82 8.53
CA LEU A 208 11.66 20.27 8.23
C LEU A 208 12.56 20.51 9.46
N ALA A 209 13.17 19.45 9.98
CA ALA A 209 14.25 19.55 10.96
C ALA A 209 15.45 18.75 10.46
N VAL A 210 16.65 19.33 10.52
CA VAL A 210 17.90 18.64 10.19
C VAL A 210 18.66 18.44 11.49
N LEU A 211 18.97 17.19 11.81
CA LEU A 211 19.62 16.77 13.05
C LEU A 211 20.91 16.02 12.74
N MET A 212 21.81 15.91 13.71
CA MET A 212 22.89 14.92 13.65
C MET A 212 22.29 13.51 13.77
N GLY A 213 22.89 12.51 13.11
CA GLY A 213 22.38 11.13 13.15
C GLY A 213 22.22 10.58 14.56
N GLU A 214 23.17 10.89 15.45
CA GLU A 214 23.16 10.47 16.86
C GLU A 214 22.02 11.08 17.69
N ASP A 215 21.47 12.23 17.28
CA ASP A 215 20.42 12.94 18.00
C ASP A 215 19.00 12.50 17.60
N VAL A 216 18.84 11.80 16.47
CA VAL A 216 17.53 11.45 15.90
C VAL A 216 16.66 10.67 16.89
N ALA A 217 17.23 9.66 17.55
CA ALA A 217 16.49 8.81 18.49
C ALA A 217 15.94 9.63 19.67
N LEU A 218 16.76 10.51 20.24
CA LEU A 218 16.36 11.37 21.35
C LEU A 218 15.28 12.37 20.92
N ALA A 219 15.47 13.03 19.78
CA ALA A 219 14.52 13.99 19.23
C ALA A 219 13.17 13.33 18.92
N MET A 220 13.17 12.12 18.34
CA MET A 220 11.95 11.38 18.03
C MET A 220 11.20 10.93 19.28
N ARG A 221 11.89 10.46 20.32
CA ARG A 221 11.25 10.14 21.61
C ARG A 221 10.55 11.36 22.23
N GLY A 222 11.22 12.52 22.18
CA GLY A 222 10.64 13.78 22.64
C GLY A 222 9.43 14.21 21.82
N TYR A 223 9.52 14.13 20.49
CA TYR A 223 8.40 14.42 19.59
C TYR A 223 7.21 13.47 19.80
N LEU A 224 7.43 12.17 19.89
CA LEU A 224 6.36 11.19 20.13
C LEU A 224 5.69 11.41 21.49
N THR A 225 6.46 11.77 22.53
CA THR A 225 5.91 12.17 23.84
C THR A 225 5.05 13.42 23.73
N HIS A 226 5.53 14.44 22.99
CA HIS A 226 4.77 15.66 22.73
C HIS A 226 3.47 15.40 21.95
N GLN A 227 3.53 14.54 20.93
CA GLN A 227 2.38 14.14 20.13
C GLN A 227 1.36 13.39 21.00
N ALA A 228 1.78 12.38 21.77
CA ALA A 228 0.89 11.62 22.65
C ALA A 228 0.21 12.51 23.70
N ALA A 229 0.93 13.49 24.26
CA ALA A 229 0.36 14.44 25.21
C ALA A 229 -0.73 15.34 24.59
N ARG A 230 -0.68 15.57 23.27
CA ARG A 230 -1.66 16.41 22.56
C ARG A 230 -2.81 15.62 21.94
N LEU A 231 -2.51 14.48 21.34
CA LEU A 231 -3.47 13.71 20.53
C LEU A 231 -4.02 12.49 21.27
N GLY A 232 -3.50 12.20 22.47
CA GLY A 232 -3.74 10.94 23.15
C GLY A 232 -2.93 9.80 22.52
N GLY A 233 -3.03 8.62 23.12
CA GLY A 233 -2.25 7.44 22.75
C GLY A 233 -1.22 7.05 23.81
N PRO A 234 -0.62 5.85 23.68
CA PRO A 234 0.39 5.42 24.63
C PRO A 234 1.59 6.40 24.58
N PRO A 235 2.20 6.74 25.73
CA PRO A 235 3.51 7.38 25.72
C PRO A 235 4.47 6.50 24.92
N ALA A 236 5.50 7.09 24.30
CA ALA A 236 6.50 6.35 23.53
C ALA A 236 7.08 5.20 24.36
N GLY A 237 6.49 4.00 24.26
CA GLY A 237 6.96 2.77 24.87
C GLY A 237 8.05 2.17 23.99
N GLU A 238 9.05 1.55 24.63
CA GLU A 238 10.30 1.02 24.06
C GLU A 238 10.57 1.46 22.61
N ALA A 239 11.21 2.62 22.54
CA ALA A 239 11.80 3.30 21.39
C ALA A 239 11.60 2.64 20.03
N LEU A 240 10.94 3.36 19.13
CA LEU A 240 11.25 3.28 17.70
C LEU A 240 12.73 3.65 17.56
N GLU A 241 13.62 2.67 17.73
CA GLU A 241 15.03 2.86 17.48
C GLU A 241 15.17 3.10 15.97
N PRO A 242 15.68 4.26 15.56
CA PRO A 242 15.88 4.52 14.15
C PRO A 242 16.87 3.47 13.59
N PRO A 243 16.69 3.00 12.35
CA PRO A 243 17.63 2.09 11.72
C PRO A 243 19.08 2.56 11.85
N GLU A 244 20.04 1.64 11.97
CA GLU A 244 21.47 1.99 12.10
C GLU A 244 21.97 2.92 10.98
N THR A 245 21.38 2.81 9.78
CA THR A 245 21.68 3.69 8.65
C THR A 245 21.39 5.16 8.94
N MET A 246 20.49 5.46 9.86
CA MET A 246 20.12 6.81 10.28
C MET A 246 21.06 7.35 11.34
N THR A 247 21.44 6.52 12.32
CA THR A 247 22.35 6.93 13.39
C THR A 247 23.78 7.05 12.91
N ALA A 248 24.17 6.27 11.89
CA ALA A 248 25.46 6.36 11.22
C ALA A 248 25.56 7.52 10.22
N ALA A 249 24.44 8.12 9.81
CA ALA A 249 24.44 9.24 8.89
C ALA A 249 24.98 10.51 9.58
N GLU A 250 25.68 11.35 8.82
CA GLU A 250 26.23 12.60 9.37
C GLU A 250 25.10 13.54 9.81
N THR A 251 24.08 13.64 8.95
CA THR A 251 22.86 14.40 9.22
C THR A 251 21.64 13.62 8.77
N VAL A 252 20.51 13.85 9.41
CA VAL A 252 19.22 13.29 9.03
C VAL A 252 18.20 14.42 8.97
N ALA A 253 17.54 14.55 7.82
CA ALA A 253 16.35 15.41 7.72
C ALA A 253 15.09 14.63 8.09
N LEU A 254 14.32 15.20 9.00
CA LEU A 254 12.95 14.86 9.31
C LEU A 254 12.06 15.81 8.51
N ILE A 255 11.32 15.30 7.53
CA ILE A 255 10.39 16.12 6.73
C ILE A 255 8.98 15.62 6.95
N PHE A 256 8.11 16.47 7.49
CA PHE A 256 6.70 16.18 7.59
C PHE A 256 5.95 16.78 6.39
N ASP A 257 5.83 15.97 5.34
CA ASP A 257 5.05 16.32 4.16
C ASP A 257 3.54 16.23 4.45
N GLU A 258 2.76 17.15 3.88
CA GLU A 258 1.32 17.19 4.13
C GLU A 258 0.60 15.94 3.57
N VAL A 259 1.08 15.39 2.45
CA VAL A 259 0.47 14.25 1.78
C VAL A 259 1.19 12.96 2.14
N GLY A 260 2.52 12.95 2.07
CA GLY A 260 3.37 11.78 2.29
C GLY A 260 3.77 11.51 3.74
N GLY A 261 3.31 12.32 4.70
CA GLY A 261 3.60 12.11 6.12
C GLY A 261 5.05 12.39 6.51
N LEU A 262 5.48 11.82 7.65
CA LEU A 262 6.84 11.98 8.17
C LEU A 262 7.81 11.05 7.43
N GLY A 263 8.75 11.64 6.70
CA GLY A 263 9.87 10.93 6.08
C GLY A 263 11.20 11.28 6.74
N PHE A 264 12.14 10.36 6.62
CA PHE A 264 13.48 10.52 7.16
C PHE A 264 14.54 10.33 6.06
N TYR A 265 15.56 11.18 6.04
CA TYR A 265 16.46 11.31 4.91
C TYR A 265 17.91 11.47 5.37
N ALA A 266 18.70 10.41 5.21
CA ALA A 266 20.10 10.35 5.63
C ALA A 266 21.02 11.19 4.74
N ASP A 267 22.07 11.75 5.35
CA ASP A 267 23.07 12.64 4.75
C ASP A 267 22.47 13.87 4.04
N PHE A 268 21.31 14.34 4.50
CA PHE A 268 20.58 15.45 3.86
C PHE A 268 21.40 16.75 3.83
N GLY A 269 22.23 17.02 4.83
CA GLY A 269 23.11 18.19 4.87
C GLY A 269 24.10 18.25 3.71
N LYS A 270 24.58 17.09 3.20
CA LYS A 270 25.41 17.04 1.99
C LYS A 270 24.63 17.44 0.74
N LEU A 271 23.34 17.10 0.68
CA LEU A 271 22.49 17.58 -0.41
C LEU A 271 22.23 19.08 -0.29
N GLU A 272 22.05 19.63 0.91
CA GLU A 272 21.96 21.09 1.11
C GLU A 272 23.23 21.80 0.62
N GLU A 273 24.41 21.27 0.95
CA GLU A 273 25.69 21.80 0.48
C GLU A 273 25.81 21.73 -1.05
N LEU A 274 25.41 20.61 -1.66
CA LEU A 274 25.41 20.44 -3.12
C LEU A 274 24.52 21.45 -3.84
N PHE A 275 23.32 21.72 -3.30
CA PHE A 275 22.40 22.70 -3.88
C PHE A 275 22.87 24.15 -3.64
N ALA A 276 23.66 24.40 -2.60
CA ALA A 276 24.32 25.69 -2.39
C ALA A 276 25.55 25.88 -3.31
N GLU A 277 26.35 24.84 -3.52
CA GLU A 277 27.55 24.83 -4.39
C GLU A 277 27.48 23.70 -5.44
N PRO A 278 26.86 23.95 -6.61
CA PRO A 278 26.65 22.93 -7.65
C PRO A 278 27.92 22.30 -8.19
N ARG A 279 29.09 22.94 -8.04
CA ARG A 279 30.36 22.38 -8.50
C ARG A 279 30.73 21.08 -7.77
N LEU A 280 30.18 20.84 -6.58
CA LEU A 280 30.39 19.61 -5.82
C LEU A 280 29.88 18.36 -6.54
N ILE A 281 28.99 18.49 -7.53
CA ILE A 281 28.45 17.36 -8.31
C ILE A 281 29.53 16.54 -9.05
N VAL A 282 30.72 17.11 -9.28
CA VAL A 282 31.84 16.40 -9.91
C VAL A 282 32.47 15.36 -8.97
N ARG A 283 32.26 15.50 -7.67
CA ARG A 283 32.75 14.56 -6.66
C ARG A 283 31.82 13.35 -6.59
N GLN A 284 32.43 12.18 -6.48
CA GLN A 284 31.71 10.90 -6.57
C GLN A 284 30.69 10.73 -5.43
N ASP A 285 31.06 11.07 -4.20
CA ASP A 285 30.22 11.03 -2.99
C ASP A 285 28.90 11.81 -3.17
N TYR A 286 28.96 13.08 -3.59
CA TYR A 286 27.75 13.89 -3.81
C TYR A 286 26.90 13.36 -4.97
N ARG A 287 27.55 12.90 -6.05
CA ARG A 287 26.85 12.39 -7.24
C ARG A 287 26.10 11.09 -6.95
N GLU A 288 26.71 10.20 -6.20
CA GLU A 288 26.11 8.94 -5.76
C GLU A 288 24.95 9.20 -4.82
N LEU A 289 25.13 10.07 -3.82
CA LEU A 289 24.06 10.43 -2.88
C LEU A 289 22.83 11.00 -3.60
N LEU A 290 23.00 11.98 -4.49
CA LEU A 290 21.88 12.53 -5.27
C LEU A 290 21.25 11.48 -6.20
N SER A 291 22.06 10.58 -6.77
CA SER A 291 21.56 9.46 -7.59
C SER A 291 20.70 8.50 -6.77
N THR A 292 21.11 8.19 -5.54
CA THR A 292 20.34 7.36 -4.60
C THR A 292 19.01 8.01 -4.25
N TYR A 293 19.00 9.31 -3.95
CA TYR A 293 17.74 10.03 -3.70
C TYR A 293 16.83 10.05 -4.92
N LEU A 294 17.39 10.23 -6.12
CA LEU A 294 16.61 10.30 -7.35
C LEU A 294 16.02 8.93 -7.74
N ARG A 295 16.81 7.86 -7.65
CA ARG A 295 16.46 6.53 -8.17
C ARG A 295 15.96 5.53 -7.12
N GLY A 296 16.14 5.81 -5.83
CA GLY A 296 15.68 4.91 -4.77
C GLY A 296 14.16 4.86 -4.72
N ASP A 297 13.59 3.66 -4.89
CA ASP A 297 12.13 3.44 -4.92
C ASP A 297 11.47 3.80 -3.59
N ALA A 298 12.16 3.54 -2.47
CA ALA A 298 11.69 3.88 -1.13
C ALA A 298 11.90 5.35 -0.75
N VAL A 299 12.57 6.15 -1.59
CA VAL A 299 12.87 7.56 -1.29
C VAL A 299 11.85 8.46 -1.97
N SER A 300 11.10 9.22 -1.17
CA SER A 300 10.16 10.24 -1.67
C SER A 300 10.86 11.29 -2.56
N PRO A 301 10.18 11.88 -3.56
CA PRO A 301 10.71 13.04 -4.31
C PRO A 301 10.79 14.34 -3.49
N VAL A 302 10.09 14.42 -2.35
CA VAL A 302 9.92 15.63 -1.54
C VAL A 302 11.25 16.32 -1.16
N PRO A 303 12.30 15.62 -0.70
CA PRO A 303 13.60 16.24 -0.40
C PRO A 303 14.18 17.01 -1.59
N ILE A 304 14.18 16.39 -2.78
CA ILE A 304 14.69 17.01 -4.01
C ILE A 304 13.83 18.21 -4.39
N GLN A 305 12.51 18.09 -4.34
CA GLN A 305 11.59 19.18 -4.66
C GLN A 305 11.81 20.39 -3.74
N ARG A 306 11.97 20.16 -2.42
CA ARG A 306 12.22 21.22 -1.45
C ARG A 306 13.58 21.90 -1.65
N LEU A 307 14.63 21.12 -1.90
CA LEU A 307 15.95 21.67 -2.20
C LEU A 307 15.94 22.52 -3.46
N ALA A 308 15.32 22.03 -4.53
CA ALA A 308 15.23 22.77 -5.78
C ALA A 308 14.36 24.04 -5.66
N ALA A 309 13.28 24.00 -4.88
CA ALA A 309 12.45 25.17 -4.61
C ALA A 309 13.18 26.22 -3.76
N ARG A 310 14.03 25.79 -2.81
CA ARG A 310 14.86 26.69 -1.99
C ARG A 310 16.03 27.29 -2.77
N HIS A 311 16.55 26.55 -3.75
CA HIS A 311 17.72 26.90 -4.53
C HIS A 311 17.43 26.91 -6.05
N PRO A 312 16.46 27.72 -6.53
CA PRO A 312 16.00 27.65 -7.92
C PRO A 312 17.09 28.03 -8.93
N GLY A 313 18.01 28.93 -8.56
CA GLY A 313 19.11 29.36 -9.44
C GLY A 313 20.22 28.33 -9.64
N THR A 314 20.40 27.41 -8.69
CA THR A 314 21.48 26.41 -8.69
C THR A 314 21.00 25.00 -8.98
N ALA A 315 19.71 24.70 -8.78
CA ALA A 315 19.09 23.41 -9.12
C ALA A 315 19.33 23.01 -10.59
N ASP A 316 19.24 23.98 -11.52
CA ASP A 316 19.55 23.77 -12.93
C ASP A 316 20.97 23.22 -13.14
N ALA A 317 21.95 23.82 -12.46
CA ALA A 317 23.35 23.42 -12.58
C ALA A 317 23.63 22.05 -11.96
N VAL A 318 23.03 21.75 -10.80
CA VAL A 318 23.14 20.44 -10.14
C VAL A 318 22.65 19.32 -11.06
N PHE A 319 21.44 19.46 -11.61
CA PHE A 319 20.87 18.42 -12.47
C PHE A 319 21.47 18.41 -13.88
N ALA A 320 21.90 19.55 -14.42
CA ALA A 320 22.69 19.59 -15.65
C ALA A 320 24.00 18.81 -15.50
N GLY A 321 24.67 18.94 -14.35
CA GLY A 321 25.88 18.18 -14.01
C GLY A 321 25.62 16.69 -13.82
N LEU A 322 24.59 16.35 -13.03
CA LEU A 322 24.20 14.95 -12.77
C LEU A 322 23.89 14.21 -14.07
N LEU A 323 23.05 14.80 -14.92
CA LEU A 323 22.54 14.21 -16.16
C LEU A 323 23.49 14.39 -17.35
N ASN A 324 24.56 15.18 -17.19
CA ASN A 324 25.44 15.60 -18.28
C ASN A 324 24.68 16.30 -19.44
N ARG A 325 23.76 17.22 -19.11
CA ARG A 325 22.91 17.94 -20.08
C ARG A 325 22.99 19.46 -19.85
N LYS A 326 23.76 20.16 -20.68
CA LYS A 326 24.08 21.61 -20.55
C LYS A 326 22.89 22.59 -20.68
N GLY A 327 21.67 22.11 -20.92
CA GLY A 327 20.46 22.92 -21.04
C GLY A 327 19.31 22.46 -20.15
N PHE A 328 19.58 21.62 -19.15
CA PHE A 328 18.54 21.21 -18.20
C PHE A 328 18.00 22.42 -17.43
N ARG A 329 16.67 22.49 -17.28
CA ARG A 329 15.97 23.50 -16.51
C ARG A 329 14.99 22.80 -15.56
N TRP A 330 15.16 22.96 -14.26
CA TRP A 330 14.35 22.33 -13.22
C TRP A 330 12.87 22.71 -13.37
N GLU A 331 12.58 23.99 -13.57
CA GLU A 331 11.21 24.49 -13.75
C GLU A 331 10.44 23.78 -14.87
N ARG A 332 11.14 23.39 -15.96
CA ARG A 332 10.50 22.77 -17.14
C ARG A 332 10.56 21.25 -17.14
N SER A 333 11.62 20.68 -16.57
CA SER A 333 11.95 19.27 -16.73
C SER A 333 12.05 18.50 -15.42
N GLY A 334 12.00 19.18 -14.27
CA GLY A 334 12.16 18.58 -12.94
C GLY A 334 11.05 17.58 -12.62
N GLU A 335 9.79 17.94 -12.88
CA GLU A 335 8.67 17.02 -12.66
C GLU A 335 8.76 15.78 -13.57
N LEU A 336 9.06 15.97 -14.86
CA LEU A 336 9.25 14.85 -15.78
C LEU A 336 10.40 13.93 -15.34
N LEU A 337 11.50 14.51 -14.86
CA LEU A 337 12.63 13.76 -14.32
C LEU A 337 12.21 12.90 -13.12
N LEU A 338 11.49 13.50 -12.17
CA LEU A 338 11.00 12.78 -10.99
C LEU A 338 9.99 11.69 -11.37
N ARG A 339 9.04 11.96 -12.28
CA ARG A 339 8.09 10.95 -12.78
C ARG A 339 8.79 9.79 -13.49
N THR A 340 9.85 10.06 -14.23
CA THR A 340 10.64 9.03 -14.93
C THR A 340 11.37 8.11 -13.94
N HIS A 341 11.91 8.65 -12.86
CA HIS A 341 12.69 7.89 -11.89
C HIS A 341 11.90 7.38 -10.69
N LYS A 342 10.69 7.90 -10.47
CA LYS A 342 9.81 7.51 -9.35
C LYS A 342 8.37 7.26 -9.83
N PRO A 343 8.14 6.44 -10.86
CA PRO A 343 6.81 6.22 -11.42
C PRO A 343 5.80 5.80 -10.34
N GLY A 344 6.18 4.88 -9.45
CA GLY A 344 5.30 4.40 -8.37
C GLY A 344 4.79 5.49 -7.42
N TYR A 345 5.53 6.59 -7.21
CA TYR A 345 5.05 7.72 -6.41
C TYR A 345 3.97 8.56 -7.14
N TYR A 346 4.03 8.59 -8.47
CA TYR A 346 3.16 9.44 -9.30
C TYR A 346 2.03 8.69 -10.00
N ASP A 347 2.07 7.36 -10.03
CA ASP A 347 1.04 6.52 -10.64
C ASP A 347 -0.27 6.52 -9.85
N THR A 348 -0.19 6.69 -8.53
CA THR A 348 -1.35 6.81 -7.65
C THR A 348 -1.22 8.03 -6.74
N PRO A 349 -2.35 8.66 -6.33
CA PRO A 349 -2.31 9.68 -5.30
C PRO A 349 -1.65 9.11 -4.03
N PRO A 350 -0.70 9.84 -3.40
CA PRO A 350 -0.06 9.33 -2.19
C PRO A 350 -1.10 9.15 -1.08
N LEU A 351 -0.97 8.03 -0.37
CA LEU A 351 -1.83 7.70 0.75
C LEU A 351 -1.21 8.20 2.05
N PRO A 352 -2.03 8.54 3.07
CA PRO A 352 -1.52 8.87 4.38
C PRO A 352 -0.66 7.74 4.96
N THR A 353 0.36 8.09 5.74
CA THR A 353 1.22 7.12 6.42
C THR A 353 0.68 6.73 7.80
N VAL A 354 -0.50 7.22 8.15
CA VAL A 354 -1.18 6.98 9.43
C VAL A 354 -2.47 6.23 9.18
N ILE A 355 -2.77 5.26 10.04
CA ILE A 355 -3.97 4.45 9.94
C ILE A 355 -4.91 4.84 11.09
N PRO A 356 -6.17 5.21 10.82
CA PRO A 356 -7.16 5.44 11.85
C PRO A 356 -7.39 4.17 12.68
N MET A 357 -7.88 4.35 13.90
CA MET A 357 -8.23 3.25 14.79
C MET A 357 -9.54 2.60 14.32
N THR A 358 -9.46 1.59 13.46
CA THR A 358 -10.62 0.75 13.11
C THR A 358 -11.11 -0.02 14.34
N GLY A 359 -12.33 -0.54 14.29
CA GLY A 359 -12.88 -1.42 15.31
C GLY A 359 -12.00 -2.64 15.55
N ALA A 360 -11.46 -3.24 14.48
CA ALA A 360 -10.54 -4.36 14.58
C ALA A 360 -9.22 -3.99 15.27
N ILE A 361 -8.60 -2.86 14.89
CA ILE A 361 -7.37 -2.37 15.51
C ILE A 361 -7.61 -2.01 16.98
N THR A 362 -8.69 -1.30 17.28
CA THR A 362 -9.07 -0.89 18.64
C THR A 362 -9.23 -2.09 19.56
N GLU A 363 -9.93 -3.11 19.09
CA GLU A 363 -10.15 -4.33 19.86
C GLU A 363 -8.85 -5.12 20.06
N HIS A 364 -8.04 -5.28 19.00
CA HIS A 364 -6.74 -5.95 19.09
C HIS A 364 -5.81 -5.27 20.11
N LEU A 365 -5.75 -3.94 20.10
CA LEU A 365 -4.93 -3.18 21.04
C LEU A 365 -5.48 -3.17 22.46
N SER A 366 -6.80 -3.32 22.64
CA SER A 366 -7.44 -3.41 23.97
C SER A 366 -7.29 -4.80 24.62
N ALA A 367 -6.90 -5.83 23.86
CA ALA A 367 -6.70 -7.19 24.37
C ALA A 367 -5.47 -7.31 25.30
N PRO A 368 -5.52 -8.11 26.38
CA PRO A 368 -4.38 -8.31 27.29
C PRO A 368 -3.14 -8.86 26.57
N ALA A 369 -1.95 -8.40 26.96
CA ALA A 369 -0.66 -8.67 26.28
C ALA A 369 -0.35 -10.16 26.00
N GLY A 370 -0.87 -11.10 26.80
CA GLY A 370 -0.72 -12.54 26.56
C GLY A 370 -1.45 -13.09 25.33
N ARG A 371 -2.24 -12.26 24.62
CA ARG A 371 -2.97 -12.60 23.38
C ARG A 371 -2.37 -11.97 22.11
N ARG A 372 -1.32 -11.16 22.20
CA ARG A 372 -0.74 -10.42 21.05
C ARG A 372 0.29 -11.23 20.24
N SER A 373 0.64 -12.44 20.69
CA SER A 373 1.70 -13.27 20.10
C SER A 373 1.28 -14.74 20.01
N ARG A 374 0.31 -15.05 19.16
CA ARG A 374 0.05 -16.42 18.69
C ARG A 374 -0.33 -16.41 17.23
#